data_AF-R9XHJ1-F1
#
_entry.id   AF-R9XHJ1-F1
#
_cell.length_a   1.000
_cell.length_b   1.000
_cell.length_c   1.000
_cell.angle_alpha   90.00
_cell.angle_beta   90.00
_cell.angle_gamma   90.00
#
_symmetry.space_group_name_H-M   'P 1'
#
loop_
_entity.id
_entity.type
_entity.pdbx_description
1 polymer ?
#
loop_
_entity_poly.entity_id
_entity_poly.type
_entity_poly.pdbx_seq_one_letter_code
_entity_poly.pdbx_strand_id
1 'polypeptide(L)'
;MTDSAEMRGIEMQDPDSTLVEERSAATPKAINKINKKSFKPPFNAKLKGGAGCRDRTDGDLGEELRLRERALDAELRQCATQETLLRRAVKIAESYEQLQQNDSLIEKWRGVCQAAMAYILNSMMLKIGRMGGYKEFKRKEVDRMKRQVEYQTNDGIEDQIADLLESDEFLRLPLDEQEEIRERMEERREEAEKVKERELAKLDAELQATEGEEITMEELAARLKVEYDMVYPS
;
A
#
# COMPACT_ATOMS: atom_id res chain seq x y z
N MET A 1 -55.10 42.62 11.35
CA MET A 1 -54.68 41.35 10.73
C MET A 1 -53.20 41.21 11.00
N THR A 2 -52.90 40.49 12.06
CA THR A 2 -51.55 40.25 12.60
C THR A 2 -51.22 38.80 12.27
N ASP A 3 -50.39 38.56 11.26
CA ASP A 3 -49.90 37.21 10.95
C ASP A 3 -48.54 37.01 11.59
N SER A 4 -48.58 36.27 12.69
CA SER A 4 -47.46 35.57 13.30
C SER A 4 -47.14 34.33 12.45
N ALA A 5 -45.95 34.26 11.86
CA ALA A 5 -45.47 33.08 11.16
C ALA A 5 -44.23 32.50 11.85
N GLU A 6 -44.51 31.45 12.62
CA GLU A 6 -43.69 30.30 13.03
C GLU A 6 -42.20 30.29 12.65
N MET A 7 -41.35 30.43 13.68
CA MET A 7 -39.95 30.01 13.68
C MET A 7 -39.89 28.48 13.75
N ARG A 8 -39.64 27.81 12.62
CA ARG A 8 -39.25 26.39 12.60
C ARG A 8 -37.75 26.27 12.82
N GLY A 9 -37.38 25.59 13.89
CA GLY A 9 -36.00 25.25 14.22
C GLY A 9 -35.35 24.43 13.12
N ILE A 10 -34.22 24.92 12.63
CA ILE A 10 -33.30 24.14 11.80
C ILE A 10 -32.28 23.56 12.77
N GLU A 11 -32.37 22.25 13.00
CA GLU A 11 -31.33 21.49 13.68
C GLU A 11 -30.02 21.67 12.90
N MET A 12 -29.05 22.25 13.59
CA MET A 12 -27.71 22.51 13.10
C MET A 12 -26.96 21.16 13.14
N GLN A 13 -26.92 20.44 12.03
CA GLN A 13 -26.06 19.26 11.88
C GLN A 13 -24.60 19.70 11.86
N ASP A 14 -23.80 19.10 12.74
CA ASP A 14 -22.36 19.33 12.86
C ASP A 14 -21.63 19.05 11.54
N PRO A 15 -20.75 19.96 11.07
CA PRO A 15 -20.01 19.81 9.81
C PRO A 15 -18.88 18.77 9.85
N ASP A 16 -18.63 18.12 10.99
CA ASP A 16 -17.49 17.20 11.20
C ASP A 16 -17.88 15.72 11.35
N SER A 17 -19.12 15.35 11.01
CA SER A 17 -19.51 13.93 10.89
C SER A 17 -18.91 13.31 9.62
N THR A 18 -17.69 12.83 9.71
CA THR A 18 -17.05 12.03 8.68
C THR A 18 -17.61 10.60 8.70
N LEU A 19 -18.50 10.34 7.73
CA LEU A 19 -18.96 9.01 7.34
C LEU A 19 -17.77 8.13 6.93
N VAL A 20 -17.26 7.32 7.85
CA VAL A 20 -16.40 6.18 7.51
C VAL A 20 -17.31 5.00 7.18
N GLU A 21 -17.76 4.91 5.92
CA GLU A 21 -18.28 3.64 5.40
C GLU A 21 -17.09 2.68 5.25
N GLU A 22 -16.97 1.72 6.18
CA GLU A 22 -16.05 0.58 6.10
C GLU A 22 -16.44 -0.34 4.92
N ARG A 23 -16.04 0.04 3.71
CA ARG A 23 -16.03 -0.88 2.57
C ARG A 23 -14.80 -1.77 2.70
N SER A 24 -15.04 -2.93 3.30
CA SER A 24 -14.13 -4.08 3.33
C SER A 24 -13.53 -4.33 1.94
N ALA A 25 -12.27 -3.93 1.76
CA ALA A 25 -11.49 -4.26 0.57
C ALA A 25 -11.17 -5.77 0.59
N ALA A 26 -11.77 -6.50 -0.34
CA ALA A 26 -11.48 -7.91 -0.56
C ALA A 26 -10.05 -8.07 -1.11
N THR A 27 -9.11 -8.40 -0.22
CA THR A 27 -7.77 -8.84 -0.60
C THR A 27 -7.84 -10.28 -1.14
N PRO A 28 -7.15 -10.62 -2.25
CA PRO A 28 -7.14 -11.98 -2.76
C PRO A 28 -6.38 -12.89 -1.80
N LYS A 29 -7.08 -13.92 -1.31
CA LYS A 29 -6.55 -14.96 -0.41
C LYS A 29 -5.32 -15.62 -1.03
N ALA A 30 -4.22 -15.60 -0.27
CA ALA A 30 -3.00 -16.32 -0.55
C ALA A 30 -3.28 -17.79 -0.90
N ILE A 31 -2.72 -18.23 -2.04
CA ILE A 31 -2.79 -19.58 -2.56
C ILE A 31 -2.13 -20.53 -1.54
N ASN A 32 -2.94 -21.36 -0.90
CA ASN A 32 -2.48 -22.33 0.07
C ASN A 32 -1.59 -23.41 -0.58
N LYS A 33 -0.39 -23.50 -0.01
CA LYS A 33 0.61 -24.57 0.01
C LYS A 33 0.15 -25.93 -0.57
N ILE A 34 0.81 -26.34 -1.65
CA ILE A 34 0.78 -27.68 -2.22
C ILE A 34 1.23 -28.69 -1.16
N ASN A 35 0.29 -29.49 -0.67
CA ASN A 35 0.54 -30.57 0.27
C ASN A 35 1.11 -31.77 -0.51
N LYS A 36 2.45 -31.91 -0.54
CA LYS A 36 3.13 -33.06 -1.17
C LYS A 36 2.90 -34.31 -0.32
N LYS A 37 1.75 -34.97 -0.50
CA LYS A 37 1.54 -36.34 -0.03
C LYS A 37 2.38 -37.27 -0.90
N SER A 38 3.44 -37.83 -0.33
CA SER A 38 4.23 -38.87 -0.96
C SER A 38 3.38 -40.13 -1.16
N PHE A 39 3.14 -40.47 -2.42
CA PHE A 39 2.50 -41.72 -2.81
C PHE A 39 3.49 -42.87 -2.53
N LYS A 40 3.15 -43.76 -1.60
CA LYS A 40 3.88 -45.02 -1.38
C LYS A 40 3.20 -46.12 -2.19
N PRO A 41 3.85 -46.73 -3.19
CA PRO A 41 3.25 -47.80 -3.98
C PRO A 41 3.15 -49.09 -3.13
N PRO A 42 2.08 -49.89 -3.29
CA PRO A 42 1.80 -51.03 -2.42
C PRO A 42 2.35 -52.33 -3.01
N PHE A 43 3.65 -52.46 -3.25
CA PHE A 43 4.23 -53.77 -3.58
C PHE A 43 5.64 -53.89 -3.02
N ASN A 44 5.75 -54.55 -1.87
CA ASN A 44 7.00 -54.98 -1.28
C ASN A 44 7.13 -56.49 -1.52
N ALA A 45 7.65 -56.87 -2.69
CA ALA A 45 7.99 -58.26 -3.01
C ALA A 45 9.50 -58.40 -3.14
N LYS A 46 10.14 -58.92 -2.09
CA LYS A 46 11.50 -59.43 -2.15
C LYS A 46 11.54 -60.61 -3.12
N LEU A 47 12.20 -60.44 -4.25
CA LEU A 47 12.75 -61.55 -5.03
C LEU A 47 14.27 -61.38 -5.09
N LYS A 48 14.96 -62.24 -4.34
CA LYS A 48 16.39 -62.49 -4.49
C LYS A 48 16.58 -63.45 -5.66
N GLY A 49 17.58 -63.18 -6.49
CA GLY A 49 18.29 -64.20 -7.27
C GLY A 49 18.23 -63.98 -8.77
N GLY A 50 19.40 -63.71 -9.36
CA GLY A 50 19.57 -63.69 -10.81
C GLY A 50 20.76 -62.87 -11.25
N ALA A 51 21.97 -63.40 -11.04
CA ALA A 51 23.15 -62.92 -11.74
C ALA A 51 22.94 -63.16 -13.24
N GLY A 52 22.64 -62.10 -13.98
CA GLY A 52 22.44 -62.11 -15.42
C GLY A 52 23.32 -61.05 -16.06
N CYS A 53 24.12 -61.50 -17.02
CA CYS A 53 25.10 -60.76 -17.81
C CYS A 53 24.58 -59.38 -18.26
N ARG A 54 25.29 -58.31 -17.89
CA ARG A 54 25.05 -56.96 -18.43
C ARG A 54 25.53 -56.95 -19.88
N ASP A 55 24.59 -57.05 -20.81
CA ASP A 55 24.84 -56.63 -22.18
C ASP A 55 24.94 -55.09 -22.17
N ARG A 56 26.07 -54.55 -22.64
CA ARG A 56 26.40 -53.11 -22.53
C ARG A 56 25.63 -52.25 -23.54
N THR A 57 24.88 -52.85 -24.45
CA THR A 57 24.19 -52.20 -25.56
C THR A 57 22.75 -51.78 -25.23
N ASP A 58 22.07 -52.47 -24.32
CA ASP A 58 20.66 -52.16 -23.96
C ASP A 58 20.52 -50.90 -23.11
N GLY A 59 21.57 -50.52 -22.36
CA GLY A 59 21.58 -49.29 -21.57
C GLY A 59 21.66 -48.03 -22.43
N ASP A 60 22.44 -48.09 -23.52
CA ASP A 60 22.71 -46.96 -24.42
C ASP A 60 21.47 -46.62 -25.28
N LEU A 61 20.83 -47.64 -25.88
CA LEU A 61 19.55 -47.51 -26.58
C LEU A 61 18.42 -47.02 -25.65
N GLY A 62 18.40 -47.49 -24.39
CA GLY A 62 17.42 -47.04 -23.40
C GLY A 62 17.61 -45.59 -22.97
N GLU A 63 18.85 -45.10 -22.88
CA GLU A 63 19.17 -43.71 -22.60
C GLU A 63 18.85 -42.80 -23.79
N GLU A 64 19.15 -43.22 -25.02
CA GLU A 64 18.81 -42.48 -26.24
C GLU A 64 17.29 -42.33 -26.39
N LEU A 65 16.51 -43.39 -26.14
CA LEU A 65 15.05 -43.34 -26.15
C LEU A 65 14.49 -42.38 -25.10
N ARG A 66 15.07 -42.36 -23.88
CA ARG A 66 14.66 -41.42 -22.81
C ARG A 66 15.00 -39.98 -23.15
N LEU A 67 16.15 -39.73 -23.77
CA LEU A 67 16.52 -38.38 -24.23
C LEU A 67 15.55 -37.90 -25.31
N ARG A 68 15.18 -38.79 -26.24
CA ARG A 68 14.21 -38.48 -27.30
C ARG A 68 12.79 -38.27 -26.77
N GLU A 69 12.36 -39.06 -25.79
CA GLU A 69 11.08 -38.88 -25.08
C GLU A 69 11.05 -37.52 -24.38
N ARG A 70 12.11 -37.14 -23.66
CA ARG A 70 12.22 -35.82 -23.03
C ARG A 70 12.21 -34.67 -24.02
N ALA A 71 12.88 -34.83 -25.17
CA ALA A 71 12.89 -33.83 -26.23
C ALA A 71 11.48 -33.64 -26.82
N LEU A 72 10.79 -34.73 -27.13
CA LEU A 72 9.42 -34.70 -27.62
C LEU A 72 8.45 -34.10 -26.59
N ASP A 73 8.58 -34.46 -25.30
CA ASP A 73 7.78 -33.86 -24.22
C ASP A 73 8.02 -32.35 -24.09
N ALA A 74 9.27 -31.89 -24.27
CA ALA A 74 9.61 -30.48 -24.24
C ALA A 74 9.00 -29.73 -25.43
N GLU A 75 9.10 -30.31 -26.64
CA GLU A 75 8.45 -29.79 -27.85
C GLU A 75 6.93 -29.73 -27.69
N LEU A 76 6.31 -30.77 -27.12
CA LEU A 76 4.87 -30.84 -26.93
C LEU A 76 4.38 -29.79 -25.93
N ARG A 77 5.15 -29.54 -24.85
CA ARG A 77 4.88 -28.43 -23.92
C ARG A 77 5.04 -27.08 -24.61
N GLN A 78 6.08 -26.90 -25.42
CA GLN A 78 6.29 -25.66 -26.15
C GLN A 78 5.15 -25.39 -27.13
N CYS A 79 4.75 -26.38 -27.92
CA CYS A 79 3.61 -26.30 -28.83
C CYS A 79 2.31 -25.99 -28.07
N ALA A 80 2.06 -26.63 -26.92
CA ALA A 80 0.89 -26.31 -26.10
C ALA A 80 0.91 -24.86 -25.58
N THR A 81 2.07 -24.34 -25.15
CA THR A 81 2.18 -22.93 -24.75
C THR A 81 1.90 -21.98 -25.91
N GLN A 82 2.47 -22.25 -27.08
CA GLN A 82 2.23 -21.47 -28.30
C GLN A 82 0.77 -21.51 -28.71
N GLU A 83 0.13 -22.68 -28.66
CA GLU A 83 -1.29 -22.82 -28.97
C GLU A 83 -2.15 -21.98 -28.01
N THR A 84 -1.88 -22.04 -26.70
CA THR A 84 -2.61 -21.21 -25.73
C THR A 84 -2.40 -19.72 -25.95
N LEU A 85 -1.19 -19.30 -26.35
CA LEU A 85 -0.88 -17.91 -26.66
C LEU A 85 -1.60 -17.45 -27.92
N LEU A 86 -1.59 -18.25 -28.98
CA LEU A 86 -2.30 -17.97 -30.22
C LEU A 86 -3.82 -17.90 -30.01
N ARG A 87 -4.39 -18.84 -29.24
CA ARG A 87 -5.82 -18.80 -28.88
C ARG A 87 -6.18 -17.54 -28.11
N ARG A 88 -5.30 -17.02 -27.26
CA ARG A 88 -5.49 -15.73 -26.57
C ARG A 88 -5.37 -14.55 -27.53
N ALA A 89 -4.39 -14.57 -28.43
CA ALA A 89 -4.19 -13.51 -29.42
C ALA A 89 -5.39 -13.39 -30.37
N VAL A 90 -5.95 -14.51 -30.84
CA VAL A 90 -7.15 -14.53 -31.68
C VAL A 90 -8.34 -13.90 -30.95
N LYS A 91 -8.58 -14.26 -29.68
CA LYS A 91 -9.64 -13.64 -28.87
C LYS A 91 -9.46 -12.13 -28.72
N ILE A 92 -8.23 -11.67 -28.53
CA ILE A 92 -7.92 -10.24 -28.43
C ILE A 92 -8.21 -9.54 -29.77
N ALA A 93 -7.81 -10.14 -30.89
CA ALA A 93 -8.05 -9.62 -32.23
C ALA A 93 -9.56 -9.57 -32.56
N GLU A 94 -10.33 -10.56 -32.14
CA GLU A 94 -11.80 -10.56 -32.26
C GLU A 94 -12.45 -9.43 -31.45
N SER A 95 -11.85 -9.05 -30.31
CA SER A 95 -12.31 -7.95 -29.46
C SER A 95 -11.70 -6.58 -29.80
N TYR A 96 -10.99 -6.44 -30.92
CA TYR A 96 -10.22 -5.22 -31.23
C TYR A 96 -11.10 -3.96 -31.29
N GLU A 97 -12.31 -4.05 -31.85
CA GLU A 97 -13.25 -2.92 -31.86
C GLU A 97 -13.67 -2.51 -30.44
N GLN A 98 -13.83 -3.46 -29.52
CA GLN A 98 -14.13 -3.18 -28.11
C GLN A 98 -12.95 -2.51 -27.41
N LEU A 99 -11.72 -2.92 -27.73
CA LEU A 99 -10.52 -2.26 -27.22
C LEU A 99 -10.44 -0.80 -27.68
N GLN A 100 -10.69 -0.52 -28.95
CA GLN A 100 -10.75 0.86 -29.44
C GLN A 100 -11.86 1.68 -28.77
N GLN A 101 -13.03 1.08 -28.54
CA GLN A 101 -14.10 1.74 -27.79
C GLN A 101 -13.67 2.03 -26.36
N ASN A 102 -13.01 1.09 -25.69
CA ASN A 102 -12.48 1.28 -24.34
C ASN A 102 -11.43 2.41 -24.31
N ASP A 103 -10.51 2.46 -25.26
CA ASP A 103 -9.52 3.53 -25.37
C ASP A 103 -10.20 4.90 -25.54
N SER A 104 -11.24 4.98 -26.39
CA SER A 104 -12.03 6.20 -26.54
C SER A 104 -12.76 6.62 -25.27
N LEU A 105 -13.22 5.65 -24.47
CA LEU A 105 -13.86 5.92 -23.18
C LEU A 105 -12.82 6.39 -22.17
N ILE A 106 -11.62 5.80 -22.16
CA ILE A 106 -10.51 6.25 -21.32
C ILE A 106 -10.18 7.70 -21.61
N GLU A 107 -10.06 8.10 -22.88
CA GLU A 107 -9.82 9.50 -23.25
C GLU A 107 -10.93 10.43 -22.80
N LYS A 108 -12.20 10.03 -22.95
CA LYS A 108 -13.35 10.83 -22.47
C LYS A 108 -13.30 11.02 -20.96
N TRP A 109 -13.07 9.95 -20.22
CA TRP A 109 -12.97 10.01 -18.76
C TRP A 109 -11.77 10.82 -18.30
N ARG A 110 -10.62 10.71 -18.99
CA ARG A 110 -9.47 11.59 -18.77
C ARG A 110 -9.86 13.05 -18.97
N GLY A 111 -10.53 13.40 -20.05
CA GLY A 111 -11.01 14.76 -20.30
C GLY A 111 -11.93 15.29 -19.19
N VAL A 112 -12.87 14.47 -18.70
CA VAL A 112 -13.72 14.82 -17.55
C VAL A 112 -12.89 15.05 -16.29
N CYS A 113 -11.94 14.18 -16.00
CA CYS A 113 -11.05 14.33 -14.85
C CYS A 113 -10.19 15.58 -14.93
N GLN A 114 -9.59 15.88 -16.09
CA GLN A 114 -8.79 17.08 -16.32
C GLN A 114 -9.63 18.35 -16.09
N ALA A 115 -10.84 18.40 -16.64
CA ALA A 115 -11.76 19.53 -16.46
C ALA A 115 -12.18 19.69 -14.99
N ALA A 116 -12.50 18.59 -14.31
CA ALA A 116 -12.85 18.59 -12.89
C ALA A 116 -11.68 19.06 -12.01
N MET A 117 -10.46 18.57 -12.27
CA MET A 117 -9.27 19.01 -11.55
C MET A 117 -8.97 20.49 -11.78
N ALA A 118 -9.07 20.98 -13.02
CA ALA A 118 -8.90 22.40 -13.32
C ALA A 118 -9.93 23.25 -12.58
N TYR A 119 -11.20 22.82 -12.53
CA TYR A 119 -12.23 23.50 -11.76
C TYR A 119 -11.92 23.54 -10.26
N ILE A 120 -11.53 22.39 -9.68
CA ILE A 120 -11.17 22.29 -8.27
C ILE A 120 -9.95 23.16 -7.97
N LEU A 121 -8.92 23.13 -8.80
CA LEU A 121 -7.71 23.94 -8.65
C LEU A 121 -8.06 25.43 -8.64
N ASN A 122 -8.85 25.89 -9.61
CA ASN A 122 -9.31 27.28 -9.66
C ASN A 122 -10.09 27.68 -8.40
N SER A 123 -10.99 26.81 -7.94
CA SER A 123 -11.74 27.06 -6.71
C SER A 123 -10.83 27.12 -5.48
N MET A 124 -9.77 26.30 -5.47
CA MET A 124 -8.81 26.22 -4.38
C MET A 124 -7.88 27.44 -4.37
N MET A 125 -7.37 27.86 -5.54
CA MET A 125 -6.59 29.08 -5.69
C MET A 125 -7.34 30.31 -5.18
N LEU A 126 -8.65 30.41 -5.44
CA LEU A 126 -9.48 31.49 -4.90
C LEU A 126 -9.55 31.45 -3.37
N LYS A 127 -9.71 30.26 -2.77
CA LYS A 127 -9.73 30.10 -1.30
C LYS A 127 -8.36 30.43 -0.70
N ILE A 128 -7.28 29.95 -1.32
CA ILE A 128 -5.90 30.22 -0.93
C ILE A 128 -5.61 31.72 -0.99
N GLY A 129 -6.03 32.40 -2.07
CA GLY A 129 -5.91 33.86 -2.19
C GLY A 129 -6.62 34.60 -1.05
N ARG A 130 -7.82 34.18 -0.65
CA ARG A 130 -8.53 34.74 0.52
C ARG A 130 -7.84 34.46 1.85
N MET A 131 -7.05 33.39 1.95
CA MET A 131 -6.31 33.02 3.16
C MET A 131 -4.96 33.73 3.31
N GLY A 132 -4.58 34.61 2.37
CA GLY A 132 -3.28 35.29 2.39
C GLY A 132 -2.23 34.66 1.47
N GLY A 133 -2.64 33.79 0.55
CA GLY A 133 -1.77 33.14 -0.43
C GLY A 133 -1.34 31.74 -0.01
N TYR A 134 -0.54 31.11 -0.89
CA TYR A 134 -0.13 29.71 -0.76
C TYR A 134 0.74 29.45 0.48
N LYS A 135 1.62 30.39 0.82
CA LYS A 135 2.45 30.32 2.04
C LYS A 135 1.62 30.20 3.32
N GLU A 136 0.58 31.02 3.46
CA GLU A 136 -0.31 30.95 4.64
C GLU A 136 -1.14 29.67 4.66
N PHE A 137 -1.51 29.15 3.49
CA PHE A 137 -2.17 27.86 3.39
C PHE A 137 -1.26 26.70 3.85
N LYS A 138 -0.03 26.62 3.34
CA LYS A 138 0.97 25.62 3.76
C LYS A 138 1.34 25.77 5.22
N ARG A 139 1.47 26.99 5.73
CA ARG A 139 1.72 27.26 7.16
C ARG A 139 0.66 26.63 8.03
N LYS A 140 -0.63 26.82 7.72
CA LYS A 140 -1.73 26.20 8.48
C LYS A 140 -1.73 24.68 8.39
N GLU A 141 -1.31 24.12 7.27
CA GLU A 141 -1.18 22.68 7.07
C GLU A 141 -0.05 22.11 7.93
N VAL A 142 1.12 22.76 7.90
CA VAL A 142 2.28 22.43 8.74
C VAL A 142 1.94 22.58 10.22
N ASP A 143 1.30 23.67 10.64
CA ASP A 143 0.88 23.87 12.03
C ASP A 143 -0.07 22.76 12.52
N ARG A 144 -0.93 22.25 11.63
CA ARG A 144 -1.78 21.10 11.94
C ARG A 144 -0.95 19.81 12.10
N MET A 145 0.01 19.58 11.19
CA MET A 145 0.90 18.41 11.28
C MET A 145 1.78 18.47 12.53
N LYS A 146 2.30 19.64 12.90
CA LYS A 146 3.06 19.84 14.15
C LYS A 146 2.25 19.44 15.38
N ARG A 147 1.00 19.90 15.48
CA ARG A 147 0.09 19.50 16.58
C ARG A 147 -0.18 17.99 16.58
N GLN A 148 -0.29 17.38 15.41
CA GLN A 148 -0.48 15.93 15.30
C GLN A 148 0.75 15.16 15.80
N VAL A 149 1.96 15.58 15.40
CA VAL A 149 3.22 15.00 15.87
C VAL A 149 3.38 15.17 17.37
N GLU A 150 3.06 16.36 17.91
CA GLU A 150 3.04 16.62 19.35
C GLU A 150 2.09 15.68 20.08
N TYR A 151 0.86 15.51 19.56
CA TYR A 151 -0.12 14.62 20.15
C TYR A 151 0.34 13.15 20.13
N GLN A 152 0.84 12.66 19.00
CA GLN A 152 1.32 11.28 18.84
C GLN A 152 2.55 10.97 19.71
N THR A 153 3.45 11.94 19.87
CA THR A 153 4.65 11.76 20.71
C THR A 153 4.30 11.80 22.20
N ASN A 154 3.32 12.63 22.58
CA ASN A 154 2.86 12.76 23.96
C ASN A 154 1.88 11.65 24.38
N ASP A 155 1.54 10.70 23.52
CA ASP A 155 0.51 9.67 23.76
C ASP A 155 1.04 8.54 24.69
N GLY A 156 1.35 8.91 25.93
CA GLY A 156 1.57 8.00 27.05
C GLY A 156 3.00 7.51 27.25
N ILE A 157 4.02 8.02 26.54
CA ILE A 157 5.42 7.67 26.83
C ILE A 157 5.82 8.18 28.22
N GLU A 158 5.47 9.42 28.56
CA GLU A 158 5.76 9.97 29.89
C GLU A 158 4.97 9.26 30.98
N ASP A 159 3.69 8.97 30.74
CA ASP A 159 2.83 8.25 31.68
C ASP A 159 3.35 6.82 31.91
N GLN A 160 3.78 6.11 30.86
CA GLN A 160 4.37 4.77 30.97
C GLN A 160 5.70 4.77 31.73
N ILE A 161 6.53 5.80 31.53
CA ILE A 161 7.79 5.95 32.26
C ILE A 161 7.50 6.23 33.74
N ALA A 162 6.56 7.11 34.03
CA ALA A 162 6.14 7.42 35.40
C ALA A 162 5.56 6.19 36.12
N ASP A 163 4.62 5.49 35.49
CA ASP A 163 4.00 4.27 36.04
C ASP A 163 5.04 3.19 36.36
N LEU A 164 6.05 3.02 35.51
CA LEU A 164 7.10 2.03 35.70
C LEU A 164 8.04 2.43 36.85
N LEU A 165 8.43 3.70 36.94
CA LEU A 165 9.31 4.22 38.00
C LEU A 165 8.61 4.31 39.37
N GLU A 166 7.28 4.38 39.38
CA GLU A 166 6.45 4.33 40.59
C GLU A 166 6.03 2.91 40.99
N SER A 167 6.30 1.91 40.13
CA SER A 167 5.86 0.53 40.37
C SER A 167 6.56 -0.10 41.58
N ASP A 168 5.78 -0.85 42.37
CA ASP A 168 6.28 -1.66 43.50
C ASP A 168 7.38 -2.65 43.07
N GLU A 169 7.38 -3.06 41.80
CA GLU A 169 8.39 -3.95 41.23
C GLU A 169 9.73 -3.22 41.07
N PHE A 170 9.71 -2.01 40.51
CA PHE A 170 10.90 -1.17 40.36
C PHE A 170 11.51 -0.77 41.72
N LEU A 171 10.68 -0.38 42.69
CA LEU A 171 11.15 0.05 44.01
C LEU A 171 11.80 -1.07 44.84
N ARG A 172 11.54 -2.35 44.51
CA ARG A 172 12.12 -3.53 45.18
C ARG A 172 13.45 -3.97 44.57
N LEU A 173 13.83 -3.44 43.41
CA LEU A 173 15.09 -3.78 42.77
C LEU A 173 16.30 -3.24 43.56
N PRO A 174 17.47 -3.89 43.46
CA PRO A 174 18.74 -3.32 43.93
C PRO A 174 18.98 -1.92 43.35
N LEU A 175 19.66 -1.05 44.10
CA LEU A 175 19.93 0.32 43.67
C LEU A 175 20.65 0.39 42.32
N ASP A 176 21.61 -0.50 42.09
CA ASP A 176 22.36 -0.60 40.84
C ASP A 176 21.44 -0.88 39.63
N GLU A 177 20.42 -1.74 39.81
CA GLU A 177 19.45 -2.09 38.76
C GLU A 177 18.40 -0.96 38.56
N GLN A 178 18.04 -0.24 39.62
CA GLN A 178 17.18 0.94 39.53
C GLN A 178 17.84 2.06 38.72
N GLU A 179 19.15 2.24 38.88
CA GLU A 179 19.93 3.25 38.16
C GLU A 179 20.02 2.90 36.67
N GLU A 180 20.32 1.64 36.32
CA GLU A 180 20.34 1.17 34.91
C GLU A 180 18.98 1.36 34.22
N ILE A 181 17.87 1.05 34.91
CA ILE A 181 16.53 1.21 34.35
C ILE A 181 16.18 2.70 34.18
N ARG A 182 16.58 3.57 35.10
CA ARG A 182 16.41 5.03 34.94
C ARG A 182 17.18 5.56 33.75
N GLU A 183 18.43 5.15 33.59
CA GLU A 183 19.25 5.52 32.43
C GLU A 183 18.59 5.08 31.12
N ARG A 184 18.08 3.83 31.05
CA ARG A 184 17.37 3.35 29.86
C ARG A 184 16.07 4.11 29.57
N MET A 185 15.31 4.50 30.60
CA MET A 185 14.08 5.27 30.40
C MET A 185 14.36 6.70 29.98
N GLU A 186 15.42 7.31 30.52
CA GLU A 186 15.88 8.62 30.07
C GLU A 186 16.40 8.57 28.62
N GLU A 187 17.16 7.54 28.26
CA GLU A 187 17.58 7.31 26.86
C GLU A 187 16.36 7.18 25.93
N ARG A 188 15.33 6.43 26.34
CA ARG A 188 14.08 6.30 25.56
C ARG A 188 13.32 7.62 25.44
N ARG A 189 13.30 8.45 26.48
CA ARG A 189 12.73 9.80 26.44
C ARG A 189 13.52 10.67 25.45
N GLU A 190 14.83 10.70 25.57
CA GLU A 190 15.69 11.48 24.68
C GLU A 190 15.55 11.03 23.22
N GLU A 191 15.42 9.73 22.96
CA GLU A 191 15.19 9.21 21.61
C GLU A 191 13.85 9.69 21.04
N ALA A 192 12.78 9.65 21.84
CA ALA A 192 11.46 10.14 21.43
C ALA A 192 11.49 11.65 21.15
N GLU A 193 12.17 12.43 22.00
CA GLU A 193 12.36 13.87 21.78
C GLU A 193 13.18 14.16 20.52
N LYS A 194 14.28 13.41 20.29
CA LYS A 194 15.11 13.54 19.08
C LYS A 194 14.32 13.21 17.82
N VAL A 195 13.42 12.21 17.85
CA VAL A 195 12.54 11.89 16.72
C VAL A 195 11.55 13.02 16.47
N LYS A 196 10.87 13.51 17.52
CA LYS A 196 9.96 14.65 17.44
C LYS A 196 10.64 15.89 16.87
N GLU A 197 11.81 16.26 17.39
CA GLU A 197 12.56 17.42 16.92
C GLU A 197 12.96 17.28 15.44
N ARG A 198 13.39 16.08 15.01
CA ARG A 198 13.70 15.81 13.60
C ARG A 198 12.47 15.95 12.71
N GLU A 199 11.31 15.47 13.14
CA GLU A 199 10.06 15.57 12.36
C GLU A 199 9.58 17.01 12.27
N LEU A 200 9.61 17.76 13.38
CA LEU A 200 9.29 19.19 13.40
C LEU A 200 10.25 20.00 12.50
N ALA A 201 11.54 19.69 12.54
CA ALA A 201 12.55 20.34 11.69
C ALA A 201 12.33 20.05 10.20
N LYS A 202 11.91 18.83 9.83
CA LYS A 202 11.54 18.50 8.45
C LYS A 202 10.34 19.33 7.97
N LEU A 203 9.30 19.43 8.78
CA LEU A 203 8.11 20.22 8.46
C LEU A 203 8.44 21.72 8.30
N ASP A 204 9.35 22.25 9.12
CA ASP A 204 9.83 23.63 8.96
C ASP A 204 10.68 23.84 7.70
N ALA A 205 11.52 22.87 7.35
CA ALA A 205 12.30 22.90 6.12
C ALA A 205 11.38 22.86 4.87
N GLU A 206 10.34 22.02 4.89
CA GLU A 206 9.33 21.97 3.83
C GLU A 206 8.59 23.31 3.69
N LEU A 207 8.22 23.94 4.80
CA LEU A 207 7.56 25.25 4.76
C LEU A 207 8.47 26.33 4.15
N GLN A 208 9.76 26.32 4.47
CA GLN A 208 10.74 27.24 3.88
C GLN A 208 10.96 26.97 2.39
N ALA A 209 10.98 25.70 1.97
CA ALA A 209 11.12 25.33 0.56
C ALA A 209 9.93 25.82 -0.29
N THR A 210 8.72 25.82 0.27
CA THR A 210 7.51 26.30 -0.43
C THR A 210 7.40 27.82 -0.55
N GLU A 211 8.40 28.59 -0.11
CA GLU A 211 8.38 30.04 -0.20
C GLU A 211 8.52 30.52 -1.65
N GLY A 212 7.45 31.12 -2.17
CA GLY A 212 7.39 31.62 -3.56
C GLY A 212 6.82 30.62 -4.57
N GLU A 213 6.42 29.43 -4.13
CA GLU A 213 5.74 28.44 -4.96
C GLU A 213 4.23 28.70 -5.02
N GLU A 214 3.59 28.14 -6.04
CA GLU A 214 2.14 28.10 -6.20
C GLU A 214 1.65 26.65 -6.18
N ILE A 215 0.38 26.45 -5.85
CA ILE A 215 -0.22 25.13 -5.86
C ILE A 215 -0.23 24.54 -7.27
N THR A 216 0.37 23.36 -7.43
CA THR A 216 0.44 22.69 -8.74
C THR A 216 -0.70 21.69 -8.91
N MET A 217 -0.97 21.31 -10.17
CA MET A 217 -1.95 20.27 -10.48
C MET A 217 -1.52 18.90 -9.92
N GLU A 218 -0.22 18.63 -9.88
CA GLU A 218 0.35 17.40 -9.30
C GLU A 218 0.10 17.34 -7.79
N GLU A 219 0.30 18.45 -7.07
CA GLU A 219 -0.04 18.54 -5.65
C GLU A 219 -1.53 18.32 -5.41
N LEU A 220 -2.38 18.88 -6.27
CA LEU A 220 -3.82 18.65 -6.19
C LEU A 220 -4.17 17.18 -6.41
N ALA A 221 -3.55 16.52 -7.39
CA ALA A 221 -3.76 15.10 -7.66
C ALA A 221 -3.36 14.24 -6.45
N ALA A 222 -2.21 14.53 -5.83
CA ALA A 222 -1.78 13.88 -4.59
C ALA A 222 -2.79 14.06 -3.45
N ARG A 223 -3.33 15.27 -3.27
CA ARG A 223 -4.38 15.56 -2.26
C ARG A 223 -5.68 14.80 -2.53
N LEU A 224 -6.06 14.65 -3.80
CA LEU A 224 -7.25 13.90 -4.22
C LEU A 224 -7.03 12.38 -4.23
N LYS A 225 -5.81 11.90 -3.98
CA LYS A 225 -5.39 10.49 -4.08
C LYS A 225 -5.65 9.91 -5.47
N VAL A 226 -5.42 10.71 -6.51
CA VAL A 226 -5.52 10.32 -7.91
C VAL A 226 -4.12 10.25 -8.51
N GLU A 227 -3.84 9.19 -9.26
CA GLU A 227 -2.58 9.05 -10.00
C GLU A 227 -2.52 10.09 -11.12
N TYR A 228 -1.53 10.98 -11.06
CA TYR A 228 -1.39 12.08 -12.01
C TYR A 228 -1.23 11.56 -13.45
N ASP A 229 -0.37 10.57 -13.64
CA ASP A 229 -0.06 9.96 -14.95
C ASP A 229 -1.28 9.27 -15.58
N MET A 230 -2.25 8.84 -14.77
CA MET A 230 -3.50 8.27 -15.30
C MET A 230 -4.35 9.32 -16.02
N VAL A 231 -4.27 10.58 -15.57
CA VAL A 231 -5.07 11.71 -16.06
C VAL A 231 -4.30 12.58 -17.05
N TYR A 232 -3.01 12.79 -16.82
CA TYR A 232 -2.09 13.54 -17.67
C TYR A 232 -0.93 12.63 -18.12
N PRO A 233 -1.20 11.66 -19.01
CA PRO A 233 -0.14 10.84 -19.59
C PRO A 233 0.83 11.73 -20.39
N SER A 234 2.14 11.46 -20.24
CA SER A 234 3.23 12.17 -20.95
C SER A 234 3.20 11.98 -22.46
#